data_AF-A0A7C3BE71-F1
#
_entry.id   AF-A0A7C3BE71-F1
#
_cell.length_a   1.000
_cell.length_b   1.000
_cell.length_c   1.000
_cell.angle_alpha   90.00
_cell.angle_beta   90.00
_cell.angle_gamma   90.00
#
_symmetry.space_group_name_H-M   'P 1'
#
loop_
_entity.id
_entity.type
_entity.pdbx_description
1 polymer ?
#
loop_
_entity_poly.entity_id
_entity_poly.type
_entity_poly.pdbx_seq_one_letter_code
_entity_poly.pdbx_strand_id
1 'polypeptide(L)'
;MVTNYPEHDRHVRKMMGDLGKEDPKVMSAFMQLHAAGSSDSALSAKMKELIALAIGVTVRCDGCIAFHVKDALKAGASHDEIVDA
;
A
#
# COMPACT_ATOMS: atom_id res chain seq x y z
N MET A 1 1.96 10.85 -16.10
CA MET A 1 1.09 11.05 -14.92
C MET A 1 0.08 9.92 -14.92
N VAL A 2 -0.04 9.18 -13.82
CA VAL A 2 -1.05 8.13 -13.71
C VAL A 2 -2.44 8.78 -13.68
N THR A 3 -3.35 8.31 -14.55
CA THR A 3 -4.72 8.83 -14.66
C THR A 3 -5.78 7.82 -14.21
N ASN A 4 -5.38 6.56 -14.01
CA ASN A 4 -6.25 5.48 -13.58
C ASN A 4 -5.58 4.68 -12.44
N TYR A 5 -5.84 5.10 -11.20
CA TYR A 5 -5.25 4.48 -10.00
C TYR A 5 -5.63 3.00 -9.80
N PRO A 6 -6.90 2.58 -10.00
CA PRO A 6 -7.26 1.16 -9.93
C PRO A 6 -6.50 0.27 -10.93
N GLU A 7 -6.24 0.77 -12.14
CA GLU A 7 -5.44 0.04 -13.12
C GLU A 7 -3.96 0.02 -12.74
N HIS A 8 -3.45 1.14 -12.24
CA HIS A 8 -2.07 1.24 -11.77
C HIS A 8 -1.79 0.30 -10.59
N ASP A 9 -2.71 0.18 -9.63
CA ASP A 9 -2.61 -0.81 -8.53
C ASP A 9 -2.48 -2.24 -9.07
N ARG A 10 -3.32 -2.63 -10.04
CA ARG A 10 -3.24 -3.96 -10.68
C ARG A 10 -1.90 -4.17 -11.37
N HIS A 11 -1.39 -3.15 -12.06
CA HIS A 11 -0.11 -3.22 -12.73
C HIS A 11 1.05 -3.39 -11.74
N VAL A 12 1.09 -2.60 -10.66
CA VAL A 12 2.12 -2.71 -9.61
C VAL A 12 2.08 -4.10 -8.95
N ARG A 13 0.88 -4.60 -8.61
CA ARG A 13 0.72 -5.95 -8.05
C ARG A 13 1.17 -7.05 -8.98
N LYS A 14 0.94 -6.90 -10.30
CA LYS A 14 1.47 -7.83 -11.30
C LYS A 14 3.01 -7.82 -11.29
N MET A 15 3.64 -6.65 -11.28
CA MET A 15 5.10 -6.53 -11.23
C MET A 15 5.68 -7.15 -9.95
N MET A 16 5.06 -6.93 -8.79
CA MET A 16 5.46 -7.59 -7.55
C MET A 16 5.37 -9.13 -7.66
N GLY A 17 4.32 -9.64 -8.31
CA GLY A 17 4.15 -11.07 -8.55
C GLY A 17 5.18 -11.64 -9.54
N ASP A 18 5.56 -10.89 -10.57
CA ASP A 18 6.60 -11.30 -11.51
C ASP A 18 7.99 -11.29 -10.83
N LEU A 19 8.30 -10.25 -10.06
CA LEU A 19 9.53 -10.20 -9.25
C LEU A 19 9.57 -11.34 -8.21
N GLY A 20 8.44 -11.73 -7.64
CA GLY A 20 8.34 -12.89 -6.75
C GLY A 20 8.62 -14.24 -7.43
N LYS A 21 8.52 -14.34 -8.76
CA LYS A 21 8.96 -15.53 -9.52
C LYS A 21 10.46 -15.51 -9.79
N GLU A 22 11.03 -14.32 -9.99
CA GLU A 22 12.46 -14.13 -10.28
C GLU A 22 13.32 -14.23 -9.02
N ASP A 23 12.89 -13.63 -7.91
CA ASP A 23 13.53 -13.75 -6.59
C ASP A 23 12.50 -14.03 -5.48
N PRO A 24 12.12 -15.31 -5.30
CA PRO A 24 11.13 -15.70 -4.30
C PRO A 24 11.57 -15.42 -2.86
N LYS A 25 12.88 -15.48 -2.59
CA LYS A 25 13.42 -15.32 -1.24
C LYS A 25 13.28 -13.87 -0.78
N VAL A 26 13.71 -12.93 -1.63
CA VAL A 26 13.61 -11.49 -1.32
C VAL A 26 12.15 -11.07 -1.22
N MET A 27 11.31 -11.48 -2.17
CA MET A 27 9.91 -11.07 -2.16
C MET A 27 9.15 -11.66 -0.95
N SER A 28 9.44 -12.91 -0.55
CA SER A 28 8.85 -13.50 0.66
C SER A 28 9.21 -12.72 1.92
N ALA A 29 10.49 -12.34 2.08
CA ALA A 29 10.93 -11.53 3.21
C ALA A 29 10.28 -10.14 3.23
N PHE A 30 10.18 -9.49 2.06
CA PHE A 30 9.50 -8.20 1.92
C PHE A 30 8.01 -8.28 2.30
N MET A 31 7.30 -9.31 1.81
CA MET A 31 5.88 -9.49 2.11
C MET A 31 5.63 -9.78 3.59
N GLN A 32 6.52 -10.53 4.25
CA GLN A 32 6.45 -10.75 5.70
C GLN A 32 6.66 -9.45 6.48
N LEU A 33 7.65 -8.64 6.08
CA LEU A 33 7.88 -7.32 6.68
C LEU A 33 6.65 -6.43 6.50
N HIS A 34 6.10 -6.36 5.29
CA HIS A 34 4.90 -5.55 4.99
C HIS A 34 3.71 -5.99 5.85
N ALA A 35 3.42 -7.30 5.91
CA ALA A 35 2.31 -7.84 6.70
C ALA A 35 2.46 -7.54 8.20
N ALA A 36 3.67 -7.73 8.76
CA ALA A 36 3.94 -7.39 10.16
C ALA A 36 3.82 -5.88 10.40
N GLY A 37 4.28 -5.06 9.44
CA GLY A 37 4.23 -3.60 9.49
C GLY A 37 2.80 -3.08 9.53
N SER A 38 1.92 -3.58 8.65
CA SER A 38 0.55 -3.07 8.47
C SER A 38 -0.50 -3.67 9.41
N SER A 39 -0.18 -4.75 10.14
CA SER A 39 -1.12 -5.39 11.08
C SER A 39 -1.43 -4.53 12.32
N ASP A 40 -2.58 -4.78 12.95
CA ASP A 40 -2.96 -4.13 14.21
C ASP A 40 -1.92 -4.33 15.32
N SER A 41 -1.66 -3.28 16.09
CA SER A 41 -0.75 -3.28 17.25
C SER A 41 -1.13 -2.11 18.18
N ALA A 42 -0.15 -1.35 18.68
CA ALA A 42 -0.40 -0.08 19.37
C ALA A 42 -1.12 0.95 18.47
N LEU A 43 -0.89 0.89 17.16
CA LEU A 43 -1.69 1.58 16.14
C LEU A 43 -2.52 0.55 15.38
N SER A 44 -3.75 0.93 15.03
CA SER A 44 -4.59 0.11 14.17
C SER A 44 -4.06 0.06 12.73
N ALA A 45 -4.38 -1.00 12.01
CA ALA A 45 -4.07 -1.16 10.59
C ALA A 45 -4.56 0.05 9.78
N LYS A 46 -5.76 0.55 10.09
CA LYS A 46 -6.31 1.78 9.51
C LYS A 46 -5.35 2.97 9.64
N MET A 47 -4.88 3.24 10.86
CA MET A 47 -3.96 4.37 11.11
C MET A 47 -2.62 4.17 10.39
N LYS A 48 -2.12 2.93 10.35
CA LYS A 48 -0.86 2.62 9.67
C LYS A 48 -0.96 2.77 8.16
N GLU A 49 -2.08 2.39 7.56
CA GLU A 49 -2.32 2.60 6.13
C GLU A 49 -2.47 4.09 5.79
N LEU A 50 -3.11 4.90 6.64
CA LEU A 50 -3.16 6.36 6.46
C LEU A 50 -1.76 6.99 6.55
N ILE A 51 -0.93 6.56 7.49
CA ILE A 51 0.47 7.00 7.57
C ILE A 51 1.24 6.59 6.31
N ALA A 52 1.07 5.36 5.84
CA ALA A 52 1.71 4.87 4.62
C ALA A 52 1.25 5.64 3.38
N LEU A 53 -0.03 6.03 3.31
CA LEU A 53 -0.57 6.91 2.28
C LEU A 53 0.11 8.28 2.30
N ALA A 54 0.19 8.94 3.47
CA ALA A 54 0.86 10.23 3.63
C ALA A 54 2.33 10.17 3.18
N ILE A 55 3.04 9.08 3.50
CA ILE A 55 4.40 8.81 3.01
C ILE A 55 4.39 8.69 1.48
N GLY A 56 3.47 7.90 0.90
CA GLY A 56 3.31 7.72 -0.54
C GLY A 56 3.13 9.04 -1.30
N VAL A 57 2.31 9.94 -0.76
CA VAL A 57 2.12 11.30 -1.29
C VAL A 57 3.41 12.12 -1.17
N THR A 58 4.05 12.10 0.00
CA THR A 58 5.30 12.85 0.27
C THR A 58 6.43 12.47 -0.69
N VAL A 59 6.58 11.17 -0.98
CA VAL A 59 7.60 10.66 -1.90
C VAL A 59 7.14 10.62 -3.37
N ARG A 60 5.89 11.07 -3.65
CA ARG A 60 5.30 11.14 -5.00
C ARG A 60 5.28 9.79 -5.72
N CYS A 61 4.94 8.73 -4.99
CA CYS A 61 4.86 7.37 -5.51
C CYS A 61 3.41 7.02 -5.89
N ASP A 62 3.05 7.15 -7.17
CA ASP A 62 1.70 6.85 -7.67
C ASP A 62 1.25 5.41 -7.33
N GLY A 63 2.18 4.45 -7.37
CA GLY A 63 1.91 3.05 -7.01
C GLY A 63 1.60 2.87 -5.52
N CYS A 64 2.31 3.59 -4.67
CA CYS A 64 2.11 3.58 -3.22
C CYS A 64 0.77 4.24 -2.87
N ILE A 65 0.45 5.37 -3.52
CA ILE A 65 -0.84 6.06 -3.36
C ILE A 65 -1.99 5.11 -3.77
N ALA A 66 -1.90 4.48 -4.94
CA ALA A 66 -2.91 3.53 -5.42
C ALA A 66 -3.13 2.37 -4.43
N PHE A 67 -2.03 1.83 -3.90
CA PHE A 67 -2.04 0.67 -3.02
C PHE A 67 -2.60 1.01 -1.64
N HIS A 68 -2.10 2.07 -1.00
CA HIS A 68 -2.45 2.41 0.38
C HIS A 68 -3.81 3.09 0.50
N VAL A 69 -4.32 3.83 -0.50
CA VAL A 69 -5.73 4.27 -0.49
C VAL A 69 -6.67 3.06 -0.44
N LYS A 70 -6.42 2.05 -1.28
CA LYS A 70 -7.25 0.84 -1.35
C LYS A 70 -7.19 0.05 -0.03
N ASP A 71 -6.01 -0.10 0.56
CA ASP A 71 -5.85 -0.89 1.78
C ASP A 71 -6.30 -0.12 3.04
N ALA A 72 -6.18 1.21 3.07
CA ALA A 72 -6.83 2.06 4.09
C ALA A 72 -8.36 1.90 4.05
N LEU A 73 -8.99 1.96 2.87
CA LEU A 73 -10.43 1.73 2.71
C LEU A 73 -10.85 0.34 3.23
N LYS A 74 -10.09 -0.71 2.92
CA LYS A 74 -10.35 -2.06 3.45
C LYS A 74 -10.19 -2.16 4.96
N ALA A 75 -9.25 -1.39 5.53
CA ALA A 75 -9.06 -1.29 6.97
C ALA A 75 -10.13 -0.42 7.66
N GLY A 76 -11.10 0.12 6.90
CA GLY A 76 -12.24 0.89 7.42
C GLY A 76 -11.99 2.40 7.52
N ALA A 77 -10.99 2.94 6.82
CA ALA A 77 -10.82 4.38 6.69
C ALA A 77 -12.00 5.01 5.95
N SER A 78 -12.49 6.14 6.47
CA SER A 78 -13.49 6.95 5.79
C SER A 78 -12.85 7.76 4.65
N HIS A 79 -13.69 8.27 3.74
CA HIS A 79 -13.24 9.21 2.72
C HIS A 79 -12.59 10.45 3.36
N ASP A 80 -13.18 10.99 4.43
CA ASP A 80 -12.69 12.19 5.09
C ASP A 80 -11.32 11.95 5.75
N GLU A 81 -11.12 10.77 6.36
CA GLU A 81 -9.81 10.38 6.92
C GLU A 81 -8.74 10.25 5.83
N ILE A 82 -9.09 9.78 4.63
CA ILE A 82 -8.17 9.66 3.49
C ILE A 82 -7.83 11.04 2.90
N VAL A 83 -8.77 11.97 2.90
CA VAL A 83 -8.54 13.34 2.41
C VAL A 83 -7.71 14.17 3.39
N ASP A 84 -7.81 13.91 4.68
CA ASP A 84 -7.08 14.63 5.74
C ASP A 84 -5.63 14.14 5.94
N ALA A 85 -5.36 12.86 5.64
CA ALA A 85 -4.05 12.21 5.82
C ALA A 85 -2.96 12.68 4.84
#